data_AF-N8YKF9-F1
#
_entry.id   AF-N8YKF9-F1
#
_cell.length_a   1.000
_cell.length_b   1.000
_cell.length_c   1.000
_cell.angle_alpha   90.00
_cell.angle_beta   90.00
_cell.angle_gamma   90.00
#
_symmetry.space_group_name_H-M   'P 1'
#
loop_
_entity.id
_entity.type
_entity.pdbx_description
1 polymer ?
#
loop_
_entity_poly.entity_id
_entity_poly.type
_entity_poly.pdbx_seq_one_letter_code
_entity_poly.pdbx_strand_id
1 'polypeptide(L)'
;MNKIYVSLLLMICVFNTSCISAKSELKNTGNNMINLEKTKTYCIGRYVVEIPAEANPLQRYDQYDSFIIKVQENATPQDLNVAIEKVKKEYSEGDWFLTEDPPIQKIAGRLTKIFKGKKSKNEGRPFTVFGFVLDRRTLFLIEGGHSDLPMWTEKSNEALQHLIKNLRYRPEHEIPQENGQCIYQGFIQDNDEKFRHSKQTLAFDFKDYPTVVLRFDAETNSRDTAQLIPRIENKLRQVGQSQRQIDKDNIRKGEKNTPYLIGQEWISIEKMKGKDGISALWEHTGTARDNKDPLIGFEVDTGYSTPYSETSSLEQFDALKLYESILKTIQKF
;
A
#
# COMPACT_ATOMS: atom_id res chain seq x y z
N MET A 1 -6.44 20.75 -86.40
CA MET A 1 -7.38 21.64 -87.13
C MET A 1 -8.77 21.25 -86.66
N ASN A 2 -9.63 22.03 -86.00
CA ASN A 2 -9.88 23.47 -85.77
C ASN A 2 -10.46 23.58 -84.33
N LYS A 3 -9.98 24.50 -83.46
CA LYS A 3 -10.55 25.85 -83.14
C LYS A 3 -11.96 25.78 -82.48
N ILE A 4 -12.36 26.48 -81.41
CA ILE A 4 -11.92 27.71 -80.69
C ILE A 4 -12.89 27.92 -79.47
N TYR A 5 -12.36 28.37 -78.30
CA TYR A 5 -12.87 29.34 -77.27
C TYR A 5 -14.27 29.17 -76.59
N VAL A 6 -14.65 29.74 -75.43
CA VAL A 6 -14.09 30.38 -74.20
C VAL A 6 -15.27 30.54 -73.21
N SER A 7 -15.01 30.43 -71.90
CA SER A 7 -15.54 31.27 -70.78
C SER A 7 -15.19 30.58 -69.45
N LEU A 8 -14.17 30.99 -68.69
CA LEU A 8 -14.06 32.16 -67.81
C LEU A 8 -15.24 32.35 -66.85
N LEU A 9 -15.07 31.85 -65.62
CA LEU A 9 -15.69 32.43 -64.43
C LEU A 9 -14.71 32.29 -63.27
N LEU A 10 -13.98 33.38 -63.04
CA LEU A 10 -13.28 33.65 -61.78
C LEU A 10 -14.34 33.83 -60.68
N MET A 11 -14.19 33.10 -59.58
CA MET A 11 -14.74 33.52 -58.30
C MET A 11 -13.58 33.60 -57.29
N ILE A 12 -13.34 34.85 -56.88
CA ILE A 12 -12.36 35.28 -55.89
C ILE A 12 -12.90 34.87 -54.52
N CYS A 13 -12.15 34.08 -53.76
CA CYS A 13 -12.30 34.02 -52.31
C CYS A 13 -10.97 34.42 -51.66
N VAL A 14 -11.10 35.49 -50.89
CA VAL A 14 -10.08 36.28 -50.21
C VAL A 14 -9.42 35.46 -49.09
N PHE A 15 -8.12 35.64 -48.89
CA PHE A 15 -7.39 35.14 -47.73
C PHE A 15 -8.01 35.66 -46.42
N ASN A 16 -8.29 34.75 -45.48
CA ASN A 16 -8.18 35.06 -44.06
C ASN A 16 -7.36 33.95 -43.41
N THR A 17 -6.11 34.29 -43.09
CA THR A 17 -5.33 33.65 -42.05
C THR A 17 -6.08 33.73 -40.73
N SER A 18 -6.42 32.59 -40.17
CA SER A 18 -6.74 32.48 -38.75
C SER A 18 -6.22 31.12 -38.29
N CYS A 19 -5.11 31.15 -37.55
CA CYS A 19 -4.67 30.04 -36.72
C CYS A 19 -5.83 29.69 -35.77
N ILE A 20 -6.54 28.61 -36.07
CA ILE A 20 -7.40 27.97 -35.07
C ILE A 20 -6.49 26.99 -34.33
N SER A 21 -5.86 27.49 -33.25
CA SER A 21 -5.51 26.63 -32.13
C SER A 21 -6.83 26.03 -31.65
N ALA A 22 -7.04 24.75 -31.94
CA ALA A 22 -8.12 23.98 -31.34
C ALA A 22 -7.79 23.79 -29.86
N LYS A 23 -8.04 24.81 -29.04
CA LYS A 23 -8.34 24.60 -27.62
C LYS A 23 -9.66 23.84 -27.59
N SER A 24 -9.58 22.53 -27.39
CA SER A 24 -10.74 21.74 -27.00
C SER A 24 -11.19 22.24 -25.64
N GLU A 25 -12.24 23.07 -25.61
CA GLU A 25 -13.00 23.32 -24.39
C GLU A 25 -13.66 22.00 -23.97
N LEU A 26 -13.06 21.36 -22.97
CA LEU A 26 -13.54 20.14 -22.34
C LEU A 26 -14.81 20.46 -21.57
N LYS A 27 -15.95 19.94 -22.03
CA LYS A 27 -17.22 20.03 -21.31
C LYS A 27 -17.18 19.11 -20.10
N ASN A 28 -17.17 19.73 -18.92
CA ASN A 28 -17.34 19.08 -17.62
C ASN A 28 -18.81 18.65 -17.47
N THR A 29 -19.12 17.38 -17.71
CA THR A 29 -20.41 16.79 -17.32
C THR A 29 -20.34 16.38 -15.85
N GLY A 30 -20.42 17.37 -14.97
CA GLY A 30 -20.51 17.17 -13.54
C GLY A 30 -21.79 16.39 -13.20
N ASN A 31 -21.61 15.20 -12.60
CA ASN A 31 -22.50 14.68 -11.55
C ASN A 31 -21.98 13.44 -10.80
N ASN A 32 -20.89 12.78 -11.21
CA ASN A 32 -20.32 11.64 -10.47
C ASN A 32 -18.78 11.74 -10.40
N MET A 33 -18.26 12.57 -9.50
CA MET A 33 -16.83 12.62 -9.19
C MET A 33 -16.62 12.27 -7.72
N ILE A 34 -15.61 11.45 -7.44
CA ILE A 34 -15.19 11.16 -6.06
C ILE A 34 -14.95 12.49 -5.33
N ASN A 35 -15.51 12.63 -4.12
CA ASN A 35 -15.36 13.87 -3.37
C ASN A 35 -13.94 13.98 -2.79
N LEU A 36 -13.12 14.85 -3.39
CA LEU A 36 -11.72 15.07 -2.99
C LEU A 36 -11.57 16.10 -1.84
N GLU A 37 -12.63 16.83 -1.50
CA GLU A 37 -12.63 17.84 -0.42
C GLU A 37 -12.91 17.21 0.94
N LYS A 38 -13.71 16.13 0.97
CA LYS A 38 -14.06 15.42 2.20
C LYS A 38 -13.18 14.17 2.34
N THR A 39 -12.12 14.27 3.14
CA THR A 39 -11.17 13.18 3.37
C THR A 39 -11.24 12.63 4.79
N LYS A 40 -10.61 11.47 4.98
CA LYS A 40 -10.22 10.90 6.26
C LYS A 40 -8.71 10.69 6.23
N THR A 41 -8.08 11.03 7.34
CA THR A 41 -6.66 10.76 7.55
C THR A 41 -6.45 9.28 7.88
N TYR A 42 -5.46 8.68 7.23
CA TYR A 42 -4.97 7.34 7.54
C TYR A 42 -3.47 7.36 7.79
N CYS A 43 -3.02 6.43 8.63
CA CYS A 43 -1.62 6.23 8.94
C CYS A 43 -1.18 4.84 8.46
N ILE A 44 -0.03 4.74 7.80
CA ILE A 44 0.56 3.49 7.29
C ILE A 44 2.07 3.50 7.50
N GLY A 45 2.58 2.59 8.33
CA GLY A 45 4.00 2.58 8.68
C GLY A 45 4.39 3.92 9.32
N ARG A 46 5.21 4.71 8.62
CA ARG A 46 5.65 6.04 9.07
C ARG A 46 5.07 7.20 8.27
N TYR A 47 4.01 6.94 7.52
CA TYR A 47 3.39 7.91 6.63
C TYR A 47 1.94 8.19 7.04
N VAL A 48 1.52 9.42 6.78
CA VAL A 48 0.12 9.86 6.83
C VAL A 48 -0.34 10.19 5.42
N VAL A 49 -1.59 9.86 5.13
CA VAL A 49 -2.25 10.10 3.84
C VAL A 49 -3.69 10.53 4.06
N GLU A 50 -4.19 11.41 3.18
CA GLU A 50 -5.61 11.80 3.15
C GLU A 50 -6.34 11.01 2.05
N ILE A 51 -7.40 10.32 2.44
CA ILE A 51 -8.17 9.45 1.55
C ILE A 51 -9.61 9.96 1.48
N PRO A 52 -10.26 10.01 0.30
CA PRO A 52 -11.67 10.37 0.19
C PRO A 52 -12.54 9.60 1.18
N ALA A 53 -13.43 10.30 1.90
CA ALA A 53 -14.16 9.72 3.02
C ALA A 53 -15.14 8.60 2.65
N GLU A 54 -15.49 8.52 1.37
CA GLU A 54 -16.33 7.50 0.73
C GLU A 54 -15.58 6.21 0.35
N ALA A 55 -14.24 6.21 0.43
CA ALA A 55 -13.44 5.02 0.23
C ALA A 55 -13.63 4.03 1.38
N ASN A 56 -13.72 2.73 1.08
CA ASN A 56 -13.82 1.67 2.09
C ASN A 56 -12.50 0.90 2.17
N PRO A 57 -11.98 0.60 3.38
CA PRO A 57 -10.82 -0.26 3.52
C PRO A 57 -11.08 -1.65 2.91
N LEU A 58 -10.23 -2.07 1.99
CA LEU A 58 -10.32 -3.33 1.26
C LEU A 58 -9.35 -4.38 1.82
N GLN A 59 -8.11 -3.97 2.10
CA GLN A 59 -7.05 -4.87 2.55
C GLN A 59 -6.13 -4.17 3.53
N ARG A 60 -5.72 -4.93 4.56
CA ARG A 60 -4.71 -4.55 5.54
C ARG A 60 -3.73 -5.69 5.74
N TYR A 61 -2.45 -5.33 5.76
CA TYR A 61 -1.38 -6.25 6.10
C TYR A 61 -0.36 -5.50 6.92
N ASP A 62 0.02 -6.07 8.07
CA ASP A 62 0.98 -5.47 8.98
C ASP A 62 2.03 -6.50 9.37
N GLN A 63 3.29 -6.19 9.11
CA GLN A 63 4.44 -6.99 9.48
C GLN A 63 5.48 -6.11 10.18
N TYR A 64 6.04 -6.62 11.27
CA TYR A 64 7.14 -6.02 12.01
C TYR A 64 8.20 -7.08 12.32
N ASP A 65 9.44 -6.82 11.93
CA ASP A 65 10.52 -7.77 11.78
C ASP A 65 10.04 -9.05 11.05
N SER A 66 10.07 -10.20 11.71
CA SER A 66 9.62 -11.49 11.17
C SER A 66 8.18 -11.85 11.59
N PHE A 67 7.44 -10.91 12.17
CA PHE A 67 6.14 -11.15 12.78
C PHE A 67 5.01 -10.48 11.99
N ILE A 68 4.03 -11.28 11.59
CA ILE A 68 2.76 -10.82 11.04
C ILE A 68 1.84 -10.48 12.19
N ILE A 69 1.17 -9.33 12.09
CA ILE A 69 0.25 -8.83 13.10
C ILE A 69 -1.14 -8.79 12.50
N LYS A 70 -2.09 -9.47 13.16
CA LYS A 70 -3.52 -9.41 12.85
C LYS A 70 -4.24 -8.77 14.01
N VAL A 71 -5.41 -8.19 13.73
CA VAL A 71 -6.19 -7.46 14.71
C VAL A 71 -7.59 -8.02 14.82
N GLN A 72 -8.06 -8.19 16.05
CA GLN A 72 -9.44 -8.43 16.38
C GLN A 72 -9.97 -7.24 17.19
N GLU A 73 -10.94 -6.53 16.63
CA GLU A 73 -11.62 -5.42 17.28
C GLU A 73 -12.72 -5.90 18.23
N ASN A 74 -13.14 -5.02 19.14
CA ASN A 74 -14.14 -5.30 20.16
C ASN A 74 -13.85 -6.55 21.02
N ALA A 75 -12.57 -6.88 21.16
CA ALA A 75 -12.10 -8.06 21.88
C ALA A 75 -12.20 -7.87 23.40
N THR A 76 -12.41 -8.99 24.07
CA THR A 76 -12.49 -9.13 25.53
C THR A 76 -11.38 -10.04 26.05
N PRO A 77 -11.14 -10.10 27.36
CA PRO A 77 -10.24 -11.11 27.95
C PRO A 77 -10.64 -12.55 27.61
N GLN A 78 -11.93 -12.81 27.37
CA GLN A 78 -12.39 -14.12 26.94
C GLN A 78 -11.93 -14.44 25.51
N ASP A 79 -11.95 -13.45 24.60
CA ASP A 79 -11.45 -13.61 23.24
C ASP A 79 -9.95 -13.90 23.21
N LEU A 80 -9.18 -13.24 24.09
CA LEU A 80 -7.77 -13.56 24.31
C LEU A 80 -7.58 -15.03 24.70
N ASN A 81 -8.35 -15.53 25.68
CA ASN A 81 -8.28 -16.93 26.09
C ASN A 81 -8.67 -17.87 24.95
N VAL A 82 -9.73 -17.57 24.20
CA VAL A 82 -10.16 -18.37 23.03
C VAL A 82 -9.06 -18.43 21.97
N ALA A 83 -8.41 -17.30 21.69
CA ALA A 83 -7.31 -17.24 20.72
C ALA A 83 -6.09 -18.06 21.19
N ILE A 84 -5.75 -18.00 22.48
CA ILE A 84 -4.69 -18.82 23.07
C ILE A 84 -5.04 -20.32 22.97
N GLU A 85 -6.22 -20.72 23.42
CA GLU A 85 -6.65 -22.13 23.42
C GLU A 85 -6.76 -22.70 22.01
N LYS A 86 -7.14 -21.89 21.02
CA LYS A 86 -7.14 -22.31 19.61
C LYS A 86 -5.75 -22.78 19.17
N VAL A 87 -4.71 -22.00 19.45
CA VAL A 87 -3.34 -22.37 19.06
C VAL A 87 -2.81 -23.51 19.92
N LYS A 88 -3.12 -23.54 21.22
CA LYS A 88 -2.74 -24.67 22.09
C LYS A 88 -3.31 -25.98 21.58
N LYS A 89 -4.58 -25.98 21.16
CA LYS A 89 -5.22 -27.15 20.56
C LYS A 89 -4.50 -27.55 19.27
N GLU A 90 -4.25 -26.61 18.37
CA GLU A 90 -3.50 -26.86 17.12
C GLU A 90 -2.11 -27.48 17.37
N TYR A 91 -1.39 -27.02 18.39
CA TYR A 91 -0.09 -27.54 18.80
C TYR A 91 -0.16 -28.70 19.81
N SER A 92 -1.33 -29.29 20.00
CA SER A 92 -1.52 -30.55 20.73
C SER A 92 -1.91 -31.71 19.81
N GLU A 93 -2.12 -31.43 18.53
CA GLU A 93 -2.50 -32.41 17.51
C GLU A 93 -1.27 -32.88 16.71
N GLY A 94 -1.16 -34.20 16.52
CA GLY A 94 -0.07 -34.81 15.75
C GLY A 94 1.31 -34.66 16.40
N ASP A 95 2.32 -34.35 15.58
CA ASP A 95 3.72 -34.19 16.01
C ASP A 95 4.06 -32.78 16.51
N TRP A 96 3.07 -31.89 16.58
CA TRP A 96 3.28 -30.50 16.96
C TRP A 96 3.24 -30.38 18.48
N PHE A 97 4.04 -29.49 19.03
CA PHE A 97 4.15 -29.33 20.48
C PHE A 97 4.56 -27.91 20.85
N LEU A 98 4.12 -27.49 22.03
CA LEU A 98 4.58 -26.27 22.67
C LEU A 98 5.93 -26.52 23.36
N THR A 99 6.82 -25.54 23.24
CA THR A 99 8.18 -25.58 23.81
C THR A 99 8.31 -24.63 24.99
N GLU A 100 7.59 -23.51 24.97
CA GLU A 100 7.52 -22.52 26.03
C GLU A 100 6.08 -22.02 26.13
N ASP A 101 5.48 -22.01 27.32
CA ASP A 101 4.12 -21.50 27.57
C ASP A 101 4.04 -20.68 28.88
N PRO A 102 4.79 -19.56 29.00
CA PRO A 102 4.74 -18.72 30.20
C PRO A 102 3.34 -18.14 30.43
N PRO A 103 2.90 -17.90 31.68
CA PRO A 103 1.55 -17.39 31.96
C PRO A 103 1.29 -16.00 31.33
N ILE A 104 0.01 -15.62 31.25
CA ILE A 104 -0.38 -14.26 30.84
C ILE A 104 0.26 -13.25 31.78
N GLN A 105 0.84 -12.20 31.22
CA GLN A 105 1.48 -11.10 31.95
C GLN A 105 0.69 -9.82 31.75
N LYS A 106 0.90 -8.84 32.64
CA LYS A 106 0.34 -7.50 32.50
C LYS A 106 1.47 -6.48 32.31
N ILE A 107 1.58 -5.92 31.11
CA ILE A 107 2.65 -4.97 30.75
C ILE A 107 2.03 -3.60 30.47
N ALA A 108 2.33 -2.63 31.33
CA ALA A 108 1.77 -1.26 31.25
C ALA A 108 0.23 -1.25 31.11
N GLY A 109 -0.45 -2.09 31.89
CA GLY A 109 -1.92 -2.18 31.88
C GLY A 109 -2.51 -3.17 30.87
N ARG A 110 -1.74 -3.61 29.86
CA ARG A 110 -2.17 -4.52 28.78
C ARG A 110 -1.99 -5.98 29.16
N LEU A 111 -2.91 -6.86 28.76
CA LEU A 111 -2.73 -8.30 28.94
C LEU A 111 -1.92 -8.85 27.77
N THR A 112 -0.84 -9.54 28.08
CA THR A 112 0.10 -10.06 27.07
C THR A 112 0.38 -11.53 27.29
N LYS A 113 0.44 -12.31 26.21
CA LYS A 113 0.84 -13.71 26.23
C LYS A 113 1.84 -13.97 25.13
N ILE A 114 2.87 -14.74 25.43
CA ILE A 114 3.82 -15.24 24.45
C ILE A 114 3.94 -16.75 24.65
N PHE A 115 4.01 -17.52 23.58
CA PHE A 115 4.45 -18.91 23.64
C PHE A 115 5.07 -19.35 22.32
N LYS A 116 5.81 -20.45 22.36
CA LYS A 116 6.54 -21.00 21.21
C LYS A 116 6.13 -22.43 20.95
N GLY A 117 5.95 -22.77 19.69
CA GLY A 117 5.67 -24.14 19.26
C GLY A 117 6.63 -24.61 18.18
N LYS A 118 6.76 -25.92 18.05
CA LYS A 118 7.43 -26.58 16.91
C LYS A 118 6.47 -27.55 16.25
N LYS A 119 6.56 -27.62 14.92
CA LYS A 119 5.81 -28.57 14.08
C LYS A 119 6.57 -29.88 13.83
N SER A 120 7.81 -29.96 14.30
CA SER A 120 8.70 -31.13 14.15
C SER A 120 9.74 -31.12 15.25
N LYS A 121 10.16 -32.31 15.70
CA LYS A 121 11.25 -32.49 16.67
C LYS A 121 12.65 -32.42 16.04
N ASN A 122 12.74 -32.30 14.71
CA ASN A 122 14.01 -32.26 14.02
C ASN A 122 14.79 -30.97 14.34
N GLU A 123 16.06 -31.12 14.68
CA GLU A 123 16.96 -30.00 14.95
C GLU A 123 17.09 -29.05 13.75
N GLY A 124 17.22 -27.75 14.03
CA GLY A 124 17.38 -26.71 13.01
C GLY A 124 16.08 -26.24 12.35
N ARG A 125 14.92 -26.83 12.70
CA ARG A 125 13.61 -26.29 12.30
C ARG A 125 13.25 -25.10 13.20
N PRO A 126 12.86 -23.95 12.61
CA PRO A 126 12.50 -22.77 13.39
C PRO A 126 11.27 -23.04 14.27
N PHE A 127 11.22 -22.35 15.41
CA PHE A 127 10.00 -22.24 16.19
C PHE A 127 8.98 -21.39 15.43
N THR A 128 7.71 -21.68 15.65
CA THR A 128 6.65 -20.69 15.44
C THR A 128 6.40 -20.01 16.77
N VAL A 129 6.37 -18.68 16.74
CA VAL A 129 6.14 -17.85 17.92
C VAL A 129 4.77 -17.24 17.80
N PHE A 130 4.06 -17.25 18.92
CA PHE A 130 2.77 -16.64 19.08
C PHE A 130 2.85 -15.56 20.16
N GLY A 131 2.41 -14.36 19.81
CA GLY A 131 2.26 -13.24 20.70
C GLY A 131 0.82 -12.75 20.70
N PHE A 132 0.33 -12.34 21.86
CA PHE A 132 -1.00 -11.76 22.02
C PHE A 132 -0.86 -10.51 22.87
N VAL A 133 -1.46 -9.41 22.42
CA VAL A 133 -1.57 -8.17 23.18
C VAL A 133 -3.02 -7.74 23.17
N LEU A 134 -3.69 -7.79 24.32
CA LEU A 134 -5.00 -7.17 24.50
C LEU A 134 -4.81 -5.82 25.16
N ASP A 135 -5.09 -4.77 24.39
CA ASP A 135 -5.11 -3.39 24.85
C ASP A 135 -6.49 -2.79 24.61
N ARG A 136 -7.12 -2.32 25.69
CA ARG A 136 -8.53 -1.89 25.70
C ARG A 136 -9.45 -2.97 25.13
N ARG A 137 -9.98 -2.76 23.92
CA ARG A 137 -10.88 -3.67 23.20
C ARG A 137 -10.27 -4.13 21.87
N THR A 138 -8.95 -4.11 21.77
CA THR A 138 -8.23 -4.50 20.55
C THR A 138 -7.23 -5.59 20.90
N LEU A 139 -7.43 -6.76 20.30
CA LEU A 139 -6.55 -7.91 20.45
C LEU A 139 -5.64 -7.99 19.22
N PHE A 140 -4.34 -7.83 19.44
CA PHE A 140 -3.31 -8.08 18.45
C PHE A 140 -2.87 -9.55 18.54
N LEU A 141 -2.97 -10.24 17.41
CA LEU A 141 -2.55 -11.62 17.20
C LEU A 141 -1.25 -11.60 16.39
N ILE A 142 -0.15 -12.03 17.00
CA ILE A 142 1.19 -11.92 16.44
C ILE A 142 1.70 -13.33 16.17
N GLU A 143 2.14 -13.58 14.94
CA GLU A 143 2.68 -14.87 14.53
C GLU A 143 3.94 -14.66 13.70
N GLY A 144 4.98 -15.46 13.95
CA GLY A 144 6.19 -15.40 13.14
C GLY A 144 7.12 -16.58 13.31
N GLY A 145 8.06 -16.69 12.39
CA GLY A 145 9.16 -17.65 12.46
C GLY A 145 10.26 -17.15 13.40
N HIS A 146 10.79 -18.06 14.20
CA HIS A 146 11.89 -17.77 15.12
C HIS A 146 12.96 -18.84 14.97
N SER A 147 14.18 -18.41 14.70
CA SER A 147 15.27 -19.36 14.45
C SER A 147 15.55 -20.23 15.68
N ASP A 148 16.04 -21.44 15.43
CA ASP A 148 16.52 -22.39 16.43
C ASP A 148 18.06 -22.35 16.59
N LEU A 149 18.73 -21.49 15.82
CA LEU A 149 20.18 -21.32 15.86
C LEU A 149 20.55 -20.27 16.92
N PRO A 150 21.51 -20.53 17.83
CA PRO A 150 21.76 -19.70 19.02
C PRO A 150 21.89 -18.19 18.75
N MET A 151 22.69 -17.78 17.76
CA MET A 151 22.90 -16.37 17.42
C MET A 151 21.61 -15.66 16.95
N TRP A 152 20.73 -16.39 16.27
CA TRP A 152 19.49 -15.84 15.74
C TRP A 152 18.36 -15.92 16.77
N THR A 153 18.40 -16.91 17.66
CA THR A 153 17.45 -17.07 18.77
C THR A 153 17.42 -15.83 19.66
N GLU A 154 18.57 -15.30 20.06
CA GLU A 154 18.65 -14.09 20.90
C GLU A 154 18.02 -12.87 20.18
N LYS A 155 18.35 -12.67 18.91
CA LYS A 155 17.82 -11.56 18.10
C LYS A 155 16.30 -11.66 17.91
N SER A 156 15.79 -12.86 17.64
CA SER A 156 14.35 -13.08 17.46
C SER A 156 13.58 -12.91 18.77
N ASN A 157 14.14 -13.34 19.90
CA ASN A 157 13.55 -13.10 21.22
C ASN A 157 13.49 -11.59 21.53
N GLU A 158 14.59 -10.86 21.28
CA GLU A 158 14.64 -9.41 21.48
C GLU A 158 13.58 -8.69 20.62
N ALA A 159 13.47 -9.05 19.34
CA ALA A 159 12.50 -8.45 18.42
C ALA A 159 11.05 -8.68 18.87
N LEU A 160 10.73 -9.89 19.31
CA LEU A 160 9.42 -10.21 19.85
C LEU A 160 9.12 -9.41 21.13
N GLN A 161 10.07 -9.38 22.07
CA GLN A 161 9.88 -8.67 23.34
C GLN A 161 9.72 -7.16 23.10
N HIS A 162 10.49 -6.59 22.18
CA HIS A 162 10.33 -5.21 21.76
C HIS A 162 8.93 -4.95 21.20
N LEU A 163 8.47 -5.78 20.25
CA LEU A 163 7.16 -5.66 19.65
C LEU A 163 6.04 -5.73 20.71
N ILE A 164 6.05 -6.76 21.56
CA ILE A 164 5.01 -6.96 22.60
C ILE A 164 5.00 -5.81 23.60
N LYS A 165 6.16 -5.30 23.98
CA LYS A 165 6.28 -4.19 24.94
C LYS A 165 5.77 -2.88 24.35
N ASN A 166 6.04 -2.62 23.07
CA ASN A 166 5.82 -1.31 22.46
C ASN A 166 4.55 -1.22 21.60
N LEU A 167 3.90 -2.35 21.30
CA LEU A 167 2.63 -2.40 20.60
C LEU A 167 1.47 -2.01 21.51
N ARG A 168 0.72 -0.98 21.12
CA ARG A 168 -0.46 -0.48 21.83
C ARG A 168 -1.61 -0.19 20.88
N TYR A 169 -2.81 -0.11 21.44
CA TYR A 169 -3.97 0.40 20.73
C TYR A 169 -3.77 1.86 20.33
N ARG A 170 -4.20 2.19 19.11
CA ARG A 170 -4.33 3.54 18.58
C ARG A 170 -5.58 3.59 17.71
N PRO A 171 -6.50 4.55 17.90
CA PRO A 171 -7.61 4.76 16.97
C PRO A 171 -7.11 4.94 15.54
N GLU A 172 -7.77 4.30 14.57
CA GLU A 172 -7.29 4.21 13.18
C GLU A 172 -6.95 5.57 12.54
N HIS A 173 -7.68 6.64 12.89
CA HIS A 173 -7.53 7.98 12.32
C HIS A 173 -6.72 8.95 13.20
N GLU A 174 -6.15 8.48 14.32
CA GLU A 174 -5.30 9.31 15.17
C GLU A 174 -3.86 9.33 14.63
N ILE A 175 -3.27 10.51 14.41
CA ILE A 175 -1.86 10.62 14.02
C ILE A 175 -0.97 10.58 15.28
N PRO A 176 -0.09 9.59 15.43
CA PRO A 176 0.87 9.57 16.55
C PRO A 176 1.78 10.80 16.52
N GLN A 177 2.13 11.33 17.69
CA GLN A 177 3.13 12.40 17.85
C GLN A 177 4.51 11.85 18.27
N GLU A 178 4.59 10.54 18.50
CA GLU A 178 5.79 9.83 18.92
C GLU A 178 6.38 9.06 17.73
N ASN A 179 7.69 8.81 17.76
CA ASN A 179 8.34 7.98 16.75
C ASN A 179 7.87 6.53 16.85
N GLY A 180 7.59 5.93 15.71
CA GLY A 180 7.18 4.54 15.62
C GLY A 180 6.49 4.21 14.31
N GLN A 181 5.70 3.14 14.32
CA GLN A 181 5.02 2.63 13.15
C GLN A 181 3.53 2.43 13.42
N CYS A 182 2.70 3.01 12.55
CA CYS A 182 1.27 2.73 12.49
C CYS A 182 1.01 1.38 11.84
N ILE A 183 0.15 0.62 12.50
CA ILE A 183 -0.51 -0.57 11.96
C ILE A 183 -2.03 -0.38 12.10
N TYR A 184 -2.82 -1.33 11.61
CA TYR A 184 -4.27 -1.26 11.77
C TYR A 184 -4.66 -1.20 13.25
N GLN A 185 -5.43 -0.18 13.66
CA GLN A 185 -5.88 0.05 15.04
C GLN A 185 -4.77 0.03 16.11
N GLY A 186 -3.51 0.23 15.71
CA GLY A 186 -2.36 0.05 16.58
C GLY A 186 -1.18 0.94 16.23
N PHE A 187 -0.24 0.98 17.17
CA PHE A 187 1.02 1.70 17.03
C PHE A 187 2.14 0.96 17.75
N ILE A 188 3.29 0.86 17.11
CA ILE A 188 4.51 0.26 17.65
C ILE A 188 5.51 1.39 17.84
N GLN A 189 5.74 1.79 19.09
CA GLN A 189 6.75 2.79 19.41
C GLN A 189 8.15 2.24 19.13
N ASP A 190 8.99 3.09 18.55
CA ASP A 190 10.39 2.81 18.24
C ASP A 190 11.25 4.01 18.64
N ASN A 191 12.47 3.75 19.09
CA ASN A 191 13.46 4.79 19.40
C ASN A 191 14.48 4.99 18.26
N ASP A 192 14.33 4.26 17.15
CA ASP A 192 15.16 4.33 15.95
C ASP A 192 16.63 3.95 16.19
N GLU A 193 16.97 3.34 17.32
CA GLU A 193 18.35 2.93 17.64
C GLU A 193 18.80 1.70 16.85
N LYS A 194 17.84 0.85 16.47
CA LYS A 194 18.09 -0.41 15.77
C LYS A 194 17.22 -0.49 14.53
N PHE A 195 17.82 -0.86 13.40
CA PHE A 195 17.05 -1.16 12.20
C PHE A 195 16.05 -2.29 12.45
N ARG A 196 14.79 -2.03 12.12
CA ARG A 196 13.65 -2.93 12.26
C ARG A 196 13.03 -3.07 10.90
N HIS A 197 12.94 -4.30 10.39
CA HIS A 197 12.21 -4.49 9.14
C HIS A 197 10.72 -4.30 9.41
N SER A 198 10.00 -3.67 8.50
CA SER A 198 8.56 -3.54 8.58
C SER A 198 7.97 -3.45 7.20
N LYS A 199 6.75 -3.95 7.09
CA LYS A 199 5.96 -3.89 5.87
C LYS A 199 4.51 -3.66 6.24
N GLN A 200 3.93 -2.61 5.70
CA GLN A 200 2.52 -2.32 5.86
C GLN A 200 1.87 -2.12 4.49
N THR A 201 0.68 -2.69 4.32
CA THR A 201 -0.15 -2.48 3.13
C THR A 201 -1.52 -1.96 3.54
N LEU A 202 -2.01 -0.99 2.79
CA LEU A 202 -3.34 -0.40 2.93
C LEU A 202 -3.96 -0.28 1.56
N ALA A 203 -5.13 -0.90 1.36
CA ALA A 203 -5.90 -0.74 0.15
C ALA A 203 -7.32 -0.28 0.42
N PHE A 204 -7.90 0.41 -0.57
CA PHE A 204 -9.27 0.89 -0.55
C PHE A 204 -10.01 0.56 -1.83
N ASP A 205 -11.32 0.35 -1.71
CA ASP A 205 -12.26 0.34 -2.82
C ASP A 205 -13.28 1.48 -2.71
N PHE A 206 -14.11 1.62 -3.74
CA PHE A 206 -15.21 2.58 -3.78
C PHE A 206 -16.49 1.88 -4.20
N LYS A 207 -17.52 1.95 -3.36
CA LYS A 207 -18.81 1.30 -3.62
C LYS A 207 -19.44 1.77 -4.94
N ASP A 208 -19.42 3.07 -5.19
CA ASP A 208 -20.02 3.69 -6.38
C ASP A 208 -19.04 3.72 -7.58
N TYR A 209 -17.78 3.32 -7.37
CA TYR A 209 -16.73 3.24 -8.40
C TYR A 209 -15.98 1.90 -8.32
N PRO A 210 -16.63 0.76 -8.65
CA PRO A 210 -16.13 -0.59 -8.37
C PRO A 210 -14.85 -1.01 -9.11
N THR A 211 -14.41 -0.23 -10.10
CA THR A 211 -13.12 -0.45 -10.80
C THR A 211 -11.97 0.32 -10.19
N VAL A 212 -12.23 1.19 -9.20
CA VAL A 212 -11.23 2.04 -8.58
C VAL A 212 -10.69 1.37 -7.34
N VAL A 213 -9.38 1.14 -7.32
CA VAL A 213 -8.63 0.65 -6.17
C VAL A 213 -7.47 1.57 -5.88
N LEU A 214 -7.31 1.91 -4.60
CA LEU A 214 -6.12 2.60 -4.10
C LEU A 214 -5.27 1.58 -3.34
N ARG A 215 -3.95 1.58 -3.50
CA ARG A 215 -3.04 0.76 -2.71
C ARG A 215 -1.84 1.57 -2.24
N PHE A 216 -1.43 1.33 -1.00
CA PHE A 216 -0.23 1.87 -0.41
C PHE A 216 0.59 0.74 0.17
N ASP A 217 1.90 0.79 -0.05
CA ASP A 217 2.86 -0.15 0.51
C ASP A 217 4.01 0.65 1.16
N ALA A 218 4.16 0.52 2.47
CA ALA A 218 5.27 1.10 3.22
C ALA A 218 6.23 -0.01 3.65
N GLU A 219 7.52 0.10 3.34
CA GLU A 219 8.51 -0.95 3.65
C GLU A 219 9.88 -0.37 4.03
N THR A 220 10.41 -0.76 5.19
CA THR A 220 11.81 -0.46 5.53
C THR A 220 12.73 -1.47 4.86
N ASN A 221 13.62 -1.01 3.99
CA ASN A 221 14.49 -1.88 3.22
C ASN A 221 15.85 -2.09 3.91
N SER A 222 16.32 -3.33 3.95
CA SER A 222 17.67 -3.65 4.49
C SER A 222 18.81 -3.40 3.51
N ARG A 223 18.47 -3.15 2.24
CA ARG A 223 19.36 -2.94 1.09
C ARG A 223 18.78 -1.84 0.21
N ASP A 224 19.63 -1.24 -0.62
CA ASP A 224 19.20 -0.20 -1.54
C ASP A 224 18.18 -0.76 -2.54
N THR A 225 17.12 0.00 -2.74
CA THR A 225 16.06 -0.29 -3.70
C THR A 225 16.30 0.57 -4.94
N ALA A 226 16.43 -0.08 -6.11
CA ALA A 226 16.55 0.66 -7.36
C ALA A 226 15.30 1.52 -7.60
N GLN A 227 15.49 2.72 -8.15
CA GLN A 227 14.40 3.65 -8.48
C GLN A 227 13.32 2.99 -9.37
N LEU A 228 12.08 3.47 -9.25
CA LEU A 228 10.88 2.87 -9.85
C LEU A 228 11.03 2.62 -11.36
N ILE A 229 11.40 3.66 -12.11
CA ILE A 229 11.44 3.61 -13.58
C ILE A 229 12.47 2.58 -14.06
N PRO A 230 13.77 2.66 -13.68
CA PRO A 230 14.75 1.64 -14.07
C PRO A 230 14.32 0.22 -13.72
N ARG A 231 13.64 0.05 -12.58
CA ARG A 231 13.17 -1.26 -12.10
C ARG A 231 12.02 -1.80 -12.95
N ILE A 232 11.03 -0.98 -13.29
CA ILE A 232 9.93 -1.36 -14.20
C ILE A 232 10.51 -1.69 -15.59
N GLU A 233 11.33 -0.81 -16.15
CA GLU A 233 11.90 -1.03 -17.48
C GLU A 233 12.75 -2.30 -17.55
N ASN A 234 13.54 -2.58 -16.51
CA ASN A 234 14.31 -3.83 -16.44
C ASN A 234 13.40 -5.06 -16.43
N LYS A 235 12.31 -5.04 -15.64
CA LYS A 235 11.32 -6.13 -15.64
C LYS A 235 10.65 -6.29 -17.02
N LEU A 236 10.27 -5.19 -17.67
CA LEU A 236 9.67 -5.20 -19.00
C LEU A 236 10.63 -5.80 -20.05
N ARG A 237 11.92 -5.42 -20.00
CA ARG A 237 12.96 -6.03 -20.86
C ARG A 237 13.14 -7.52 -20.61
N GLN A 238 13.12 -7.95 -19.35
CA GLN A 238 13.24 -9.38 -18.98
C GLN A 238 12.09 -10.24 -19.53
N VAL A 239 10.90 -9.66 -19.69
CA VAL A 239 9.74 -10.34 -20.30
C VAL A 239 9.61 -10.08 -21.81
N GLY A 240 10.66 -9.55 -22.44
CA GLY A 240 10.76 -9.41 -23.90
C GLY A 240 10.08 -8.18 -24.49
N GLN A 241 9.69 -7.17 -23.69
CA GLN A 241 9.19 -5.91 -24.23
C GLN A 241 10.32 -5.11 -24.88
N SER A 242 10.08 -4.63 -26.10
CA SER A 242 11.00 -3.75 -26.82
C SER A 242 11.03 -2.34 -26.23
N GLN A 243 12.12 -1.60 -26.46
CA GLN A 243 12.22 -0.20 -26.02
C GLN A 243 11.05 0.67 -26.55
N ARG A 244 10.59 0.42 -27.79
CA ARG A 244 9.41 1.09 -28.38
C ARG A 244 8.12 0.85 -27.58
N GLN A 245 7.95 -0.32 -26.97
CA GLN A 245 6.78 -0.61 -26.13
C GLN A 245 6.90 0.04 -24.74
N ILE A 246 8.13 0.15 -24.23
CA ILE A 246 8.47 0.78 -22.96
C ILE A 246 8.34 2.31 -23.02
N ASP A 247 8.58 2.92 -24.19
CA ASP A 247 8.52 4.36 -24.44
C ASP A 247 7.27 4.76 -25.24
N LYS A 248 6.19 3.99 -25.13
CA LYS A 248 4.96 4.25 -25.87
C LYS A 248 4.31 5.56 -25.38
N ASP A 249 3.77 6.35 -26.31
CA ASP A 249 3.20 7.69 -26.03
C ASP A 249 2.03 7.70 -25.02
N ASN A 250 1.45 6.54 -24.71
CA ASN A 250 0.39 6.41 -23.70
C ASN A 250 0.93 6.11 -22.28
N ILE A 251 2.25 6.22 -22.09
CA ILE A 251 2.91 6.07 -20.79
C ILE A 251 3.46 7.43 -20.37
N ARG A 252 3.02 7.93 -19.21
CA ARG A 252 3.62 9.09 -18.54
C ARG A 252 4.54 8.56 -17.44
N LYS A 253 5.83 8.85 -17.51
CA LYS A 253 6.82 8.46 -16.51
C LYS A 253 7.83 9.59 -16.28
N GLY A 254 8.31 9.75 -15.06
CA GLY A 254 9.32 10.75 -14.73
C GLY A 254 9.48 10.96 -13.23
N GLU A 255 10.28 11.97 -12.86
CA GLU A 255 10.32 12.46 -11.49
C GLU A 255 8.99 13.12 -11.13
N LYS A 256 8.49 12.82 -9.93
CA LYS A 256 7.26 13.37 -9.39
C LYS A 256 7.46 13.61 -7.90
N ASN A 257 8.04 14.75 -7.57
CA ASN A 257 8.29 15.11 -6.18
C ASN A 257 7.01 15.66 -5.55
N THR A 258 6.78 15.33 -4.28
CA THR A 258 5.79 15.99 -3.42
C THR A 258 6.51 17.07 -2.60
N PRO A 259 5.80 17.92 -1.85
CA PRO A 259 6.44 18.85 -0.92
C PRO A 259 7.32 18.16 0.13
N TYR A 260 7.12 16.87 0.36
CA TYR A 260 7.74 16.12 1.46
C TYR A 260 8.70 15.02 0.99
N LEU A 261 8.52 14.49 -0.23
CA LEU A 261 9.19 13.28 -0.69
C LEU A 261 9.63 13.42 -2.14
N ILE A 262 10.80 12.84 -2.43
CA ILE A 262 11.34 12.71 -3.79
C ILE A 262 10.92 11.34 -4.32
N GLY A 263 10.31 11.29 -5.50
CA GLY A 263 9.80 10.05 -6.04
C GLY A 263 9.71 10.02 -7.56
N GLN A 264 9.40 8.86 -8.09
CA GLN A 264 9.15 8.66 -9.52
C GLN A 264 7.73 8.16 -9.74
N GLU A 265 7.14 8.55 -10.87
CA GLU A 265 5.84 8.06 -11.31
C GLU A 265 5.95 7.22 -12.59
N TRP A 266 5.00 6.28 -12.73
CA TRP A 266 4.75 5.53 -13.95
C TRP A 266 3.24 5.36 -14.12
N ILE A 267 2.68 5.93 -15.18
CA ILE A 267 1.25 5.93 -15.45
C ILE A 267 1.01 5.34 -16.83
N SER A 268 0.15 4.32 -16.92
CA SER A 268 -0.28 3.68 -18.17
C SER A 268 -1.79 3.67 -18.31
N ILE A 269 -2.26 3.58 -19.56
CA ILE A 269 -3.68 3.34 -19.87
C ILE A 269 -3.97 1.84 -19.73
N GLU A 270 -4.97 1.51 -18.92
CA GLU A 270 -5.50 0.15 -18.80
C GLU A 270 -6.65 -0.05 -19.78
N LYS A 271 -6.42 -0.90 -20.80
CA LYS A 271 -7.40 -1.15 -21.85
C LYS A 271 -8.54 -2.03 -21.35
N MET A 272 -9.77 -1.55 -21.52
CA MET A 272 -10.99 -2.28 -21.16
C MET A 272 -11.89 -2.46 -22.38
N LYS A 273 -12.97 -3.25 -22.27
CA LYS A 273 -13.93 -3.42 -23.39
C LYS A 273 -14.70 -2.13 -23.68
N GLY A 274 -15.10 -1.43 -22.62
CA GLY A 274 -15.74 -0.13 -22.67
C GLY A 274 -14.71 1.00 -22.52
N LYS A 275 -14.97 1.90 -21.58
CA LYS A 275 -14.06 2.99 -21.28
C LYS A 275 -12.79 2.46 -20.62
N ASP A 276 -11.64 2.87 -21.14
CA ASP A 276 -10.32 2.58 -20.58
C ASP A 276 -10.13 3.21 -19.20
N GLY A 277 -9.39 2.51 -18.33
CA GLY A 277 -8.90 3.04 -17.06
C GLY A 277 -7.45 3.52 -17.13
N ILE A 278 -6.86 3.81 -15.97
CA ILE A 278 -5.44 4.06 -15.80
C ILE A 278 -4.87 3.16 -14.69
N SER A 279 -3.58 2.85 -14.78
CA SER A 279 -2.76 2.39 -13.67
C SER A 279 -1.71 3.46 -13.42
N ALA A 280 -1.80 4.13 -12.27
CA ALA A 280 -0.88 5.19 -11.87
C ALA A 280 -0.09 4.74 -10.64
N LEU A 281 1.22 4.58 -10.81
CA LEU A 281 2.16 4.20 -9.76
C LEU A 281 3.03 5.40 -9.40
N TRP A 282 3.27 5.56 -8.11
CA TRP A 282 4.26 6.47 -7.55
C TRP A 282 5.08 5.74 -6.50
N GLU A 283 6.38 6.02 -6.42
CA GLU A 283 7.21 5.48 -5.36
C GLU A 283 8.31 6.45 -4.91
N HIS A 284 8.42 6.60 -3.60
CA HIS A 284 9.63 7.06 -2.92
C HIS A 284 10.37 5.84 -2.37
N THR A 285 11.62 5.65 -2.79
CA THR A 285 12.41 4.43 -2.51
C THR A 285 12.91 4.31 -1.07
N GLY A 286 12.93 5.42 -0.33
CA GLY A 286 13.51 5.48 1.01
C GLY A 286 15.02 5.28 1.03
N THR A 287 15.56 5.14 2.25
CA THR A 287 16.98 4.92 2.51
C THR A 287 17.18 3.54 3.13
N ALA A 288 18.14 2.78 2.60
CA ALA A 288 18.46 1.46 3.13
C ALA A 288 18.93 1.55 4.59
N ARG A 289 18.39 0.67 5.43
CA ARG A 289 18.69 0.58 6.86
C ARG A 289 18.33 1.83 7.69
N ASP A 290 17.45 2.68 7.18
CA ASP A 290 16.90 3.80 7.93
C ASP A 290 15.41 3.56 8.23
N ASN A 291 15.06 3.41 9.52
CA ASN A 291 13.67 3.24 9.93
C ASN A 291 12.83 4.51 9.68
N LYS A 292 13.45 5.68 9.61
CA LYS A 292 12.79 7.00 9.45
C LYS A 292 12.55 7.38 7.99
N ASP A 293 13.13 6.62 7.07
CA ASP A 293 12.98 6.82 5.64
C ASP A 293 12.61 5.51 4.93
N PRO A 294 11.48 4.87 5.29
CA PRO A 294 11.02 3.68 4.59
C PRO A 294 10.58 4.00 3.17
N LEU A 295 10.59 3.01 2.29
CA LEU A 295 9.92 3.10 1.00
C LEU A 295 8.43 3.35 1.23
N ILE A 296 7.82 4.16 0.35
CA ILE A 296 6.36 4.27 0.21
C ILE A 296 5.97 4.24 -1.26
N GLY A 297 5.17 3.24 -1.62
CA GLY A 297 4.50 3.11 -2.90
C GLY A 297 3.04 3.55 -2.80
N PHE A 298 2.53 4.19 -3.85
CA PHE A 298 1.13 4.55 -4.01
C PHE A 298 0.65 4.17 -5.41
N GLU A 299 -0.44 3.42 -5.47
CA GLU A 299 -1.10 2.98 -6.70
C GLU A 299 -2.55 3.47 -6.74
N VAL A 300 -2.94 3.99 -7.91
CA VAL A 300 -4.34 4.14 -8.31
C VAL A 300 -4.58 3.30 -9.55
N ASP A 301 -5.43 2.29 -9.41
CA ASP A 301 -5.90 1.46 -10.53
C ASP A 301 -7.38 1.73 -10.75
N THR A 302 -7.75 2.22 -11.94
CA THR A 302 -9.15 2.41 -12.36
C THR A 302 -9.57 1.46 -13.48
N GLY A 303 -8.68 0.55 -13.86
CA GLY A 303 -8.92 -0.56 -14.78
C GLY A 303 -9.11 -1.89 -14.06
N TYR A 304 -9.22 -1.88 -12.72
CA TYR A 304 -9.25 -3.11 -11.92
C TYR A 304 -10.38 -4.03 -12.38
N SER A 305 -9.96 -5.18 -12.91
CA SER A 305 -10.86 -6.15 -13.53
C SER A 305 -11.56 -6.95 -12.45
N THR A 306 -12.87 -6.78 -12.37
CA THR A 306 -13.78 -7.69 -11.65
C THR A 306 -14.51 -8.52 -12.70
N PRO A 307 -15.07 -9.70 -12.35
CA PRO A 307 -15.88 -10.50 -13.27
C PRO A 307 -17.05 -9.73 -13.94
N TYR A 308 -17.40 -8.54 -13.43
CA TYR A 308 -18.54 -7.75 -13.84
C TYR A 308 -18.17 -6.37 -14.42
N SER A 309 -16.90 -5.96 -14.42
CA SER A 309 -16.49 -4.63 -14.89
C SER A 309 -15.86 -4.69 -16.28
N GLU A 310 -16.65 -4.35 -17.29
CA GLU A 310 -16.17 -4.23 -18.67
C GLU A 310 -15.71 -2.81 -19.04
N THR A 311 -16.02 -1.82 -18.18
CA THR A 311 -15.76 -0.39 -18.40
C THR A 311 -15.25 0.25 -17.11
N SER A 312 -14.32 1.20 -17.22
CA SER A 312 -13.86 1.98 -16.07
C SER A 312 -15.00 2.81 -15.50
N SER A 313 -15.04 2.93 -14.17
CA SER A 313 -16.00 3.73 -13.42
C SER A 313 -15.64 5.22 -13.42
N LEU A 314 -14.40 5.57 -13.76
CA LEU A 314 -13.92 6.94 -13.84
C LEU A 314 -13.42 7.29 -15.24
N GLU A 315 -13.62 8.54 -15.64
CA GLU A 315 -12.86 9.08 -16.78
C GLU A 315 -11.38 9.16 -16.41
N GLN A 316 -10.49 8.97 -17.39
CA GLN A 316 -9.03 9.02 -17.17
C GLN A 316 -8.60 10.34 -16.52
N PHE A 317 -9.24 11.46 -16.89
CA PHE A 317 -8.97 12.77 -16.30
C PHE A 317 -9.31 12.84 -14.81
N ASP A 318 -10.45 12.28 -14.40
CA ASP A 318 -10.86 12.27 -12.99
C ASP A 318 -10.05 11.26 -12.18
N ALA A 319 -9.64 10.14 -12.79
CA ALA A 319 -8.69 9.21 -12.20
C ALA A 319 -7.32 9.86 -11.93
N LEU A 320 -6.81 10.66 -12.88
CA LEU A 320 -5.57 11.42 -12.68
C LEU A 320 -5.71 12.47 -11.58
N LYS A 321 -6.86 13.17 -11.49
CA LYS A 321 -7.12 14.11 -10.39
C LYS A 321 -7.13 13.42 -9.03
N LEU A 322 -7.76 12.25 -8.93
CA LEU A 322 -7.78 11.44 -7.71
C LEU A 322 -6.35 11.10 -7.29
N TYR A 323 -5.56 10.56 -8.21
CA TYR A 323 -4.14 10.24 -8.00
C TYR A 323 -3.34 11.46 -7.52
N GLU A 324 -3.38 12.57 -8.24
CA GLU A 324 -2.59 13.76 -7.87
C GLU A 324 -3.05 14.40 -6.56
N SER A 325 -4.35 14.33 -6.26
CA SER A 325 -4.92 14.90 -5.04
C SER A 325 -4.58 14.11 -3.78
N ILE A 326 -4.44 12.80 -3.88
CA ILE A 326 -4.00 11.95 -2.77
C ILE A 326 -2.47 12.03 -2.64
N LEU A 327 -1.74 11.93 -3.75
CA LEU A 327 -0.28 11.93 -3.77
C LEU A 327 0.32 13.15 -3.05
N LYS A 328 -0.24 14.34 -3.23
CA LYS A 328 0.25 15.57 -2.56
C LYS A 328 0.11 15.56 -1.04
N THR A 329 -0.65 14.62 -0.47
CA THR A 329 -0.92 14.53 0.97
C THR A 329 -0.02 13.53 1.68
N ILE A 330 0.71 12.70 0.93
CA ILE A 330 1.62 11.70 1.49
C ILE A 330 2.80 12.42 2.15
N GLN A 331 2.91 12.26 3.47
CA GLN A 331 3.95 12.88 4.28
C GLN A 331 4.34 11.98 5.46
N LYS A 332 5.55 12.19 6.00
CA LYS A 332 5.97 11.57 7.26
C LYS A 332 5.26 12.25 8.44
N PHE A 333 5.12 11.54 9.55
CA PHE A 333 4.62 12.10 10.81
C PHE A 333 5.66 12.00 11.93
#